data_AF-S6TG54-F1
#
_entry.id   AF-S6TG54-F1
#
_cell.length_a   1.000
_cell.length_b   1.000
_cell.length_c   1.000
_cell.angle_alpha   90.00
_cell.angle_beta   90.00
_cell.angle_gamma   90.00
#
_symmetry.space_group_name_H-M   'P 1'
#
loop_
_entity.id
_entity.type
_entity.pdbx_description
1 polymer ?
#
loop_
_entity_poly.entity_id
_entity_poly.type
_entity_poly.pdbx_seq_one_letter_code
_entity_poly.pdbx_strand_id
1 'polypeptide(L)' 'MTHPPQIRIPATYMRGGTSKGVFFRLNDLPHAAQTPGPARDALLLRVIGSPDPYEKQIDGMGGATSSTSKAVI' A
#
# COMPACT_ATOMS: atom_id res chain seq x y z
N MET A 1 -9.89 -13.82 19.51
CA MET A 1 -10.41 -13.98 18.13
C MET A 1 -9.24 -14.40 17.25
N THR A 2 -9.37 -15.48 16.49
CA THR A 2 -8.30 -16.03 15.64
C THR A 2 -7.92 -15.11 14.47
N HIS A 3 -8.84 -14.24 14.04
CA HIS A 3 -8.62 -13.27 12.97
C HIS A 3 -9.08 -11.88 13.44
N PRO A 4 -8.16 -10.95 13.74
CA PRO A 4 -8.52 -9.58 14.04
C PRO A 4 -9.09 -8.89 12.77
N PRO A 5 -9.93 -7.86 12.93
CA PRO A 5 -10.42 -7.08 11.80
C PRO A 5 -9.27 -6.35 11.08
N GLN A 6 -9.50 -5.98 9.82
CA GLN A 6 -8.57 -5.13 9.08
C GLN A 6 -8.44 -3.75 9.75
N ILE A 7 -7.24 -3.17 9.67
CA ILE A 7 -7.01 -1.77 10.04
C ILE A 7 -7.46 -0.84 8.90
N ARG A 8 -7.81 0.40 9.26
CA ARG A 8 -8.15 1.45 8.28
C ARG A 8 -7.11 2.57 8.39
N ILE A 9 -6.56 2.96 7.26
CA ILE A 9 -5.54 4.01 7.17
C ILE A 9 -6.05 5.07 6.20
N PRO A 10 -6.15 6.35 6.59
CA PRO A 10 -6.46 7.43 5.67
C PRO A 10 -5.47 7.46 4.51
N ALA A 11 -5.99 7.45 3.29
CA ALA A 11 -5.18 7.44 2.08
C ALA A 11 -5.95 8.07 0.91
N THR A 12 -5.21 8.54 -0.08
CA THR A 12 -5.77 9.06 -1.33
C THR A 12 -5.23 8.22 -2.49
N TYR A 13 -6.11 7.62 -3.28
CA TYR A 13 -5.72 7.00 -4.54
C TYR A 13 -5.85 8.03 -5.66
N MET A 14 -4.74 8.33 -6.34
CA MET A 14 -4.72 9.38 -7.35
C MET A 14 -3.90 9.00 -8.58
N ARG A 15 -4.24 9.63 -9.70
CA ARG A 15 -3.43 9.65 -10.92
C ARG A 15 -2.51 10.88 -10.88
N GLY A 16 -1.21 10.66 -11.01
CA GLY A 16 -0.19 11.70 -11.18
C GLY A 16 0.52 11.52 -12.51
N GLY A 17 0.30 12.44 -13.47
CA GLY A 17 0.73 12.24 -14.85
C GLY A 17 0.11 10.97 -15.45
N THR A 18 0.97 10.05 -15.92
CA THR A 18 0.62 8.75 -16.50
C THR A 18 0.70 7.57 -15.52
N SER A 19 0.95 7.84 -14.23
CA SER A 19 1.00 6.81 -13.18
C SER A 19 -0.16 6.96 -12.19
N LYS A 20 -0.45 5.88 -11.45
CA LYS A 20 -1.35 5.90 -10.29
C LYS A 20 -0.60 5.42 -9.05
N GLY A 21 -0.99 5.94 -7.89
CA GLY A 21 -0.43 5.51 -6.60
C GLY A 21 -1.38 5.73 -5.45
N VAL A 22 -1.12 5.03 -4.35
CA VAL A 22 -1.78 5.25 -3.06
C VAL A 22 -0.91 6.20 -2.24
N PHE A 23 -1.46 7.35 -1.87
CA PHE A 23 -0.78 8.42 -1.15
C PHE A 23 -1.25 8.45 0.29
N PHE A 24 -0.29 8.53 1.21
CA PHE A 24 -0.50 8.62 2.64
C PHE A 24 0.10 9.93 3.16
N ARG A 25 -0.41 10.46 4.26
CA ARG A 25 0.38 11.40 5.07
C ARG A 25 1.15 10.59 6.11
N LEU A 26 2.38 11.00 6.43
CA LEU A 26 3.19 10.31 7.43
C LEU A 26 2.44 10.07 8.76
N ASN A 27 1.74 11.09 9.26
CA ASN A 27 1.05 11.04 10.53
C ASN A 27 -0.21 10.14 10.53
N ASP A 28 -0.72 9.79 9.34
CA ASP A 28 -1.88 8.89 9.21
C ASP A 28 -1.46 7.41 9.26
N LEU A 29 -0.16 7.13 9.13
CA LEU A 29 0.36 5.77 9.21
C LEU A 29 0.38 5.25 10.64
N PRO A 30 0.24 3.92 10.84
CA PRO A 30 0.55 3.29 12.12
C PRO A 30 1.94 3.68 12.61
N HIS A 31 2.11 3.89 13.92
CA HIS A 31 3.37 4.36 14.52
C HIS A 31 4.60 3.56 14.05
N ALA A 32 4.48 2.23 13.94
CA ALA A 32 5.56 1.36 13.47
C ALA A 32 5.97 1.60 12.00
N ALA A 33 5.12 2.21 11.18
CA ALA A 33 5.38 2.53 9.78
C ALA A 33 5.76 4.02 9.57
N GLN A 34 5.76 4.85 10.63
CA GLN A 34 6.16 6.26 10.55
C GLN A 34 7.68 6.47 10.42
N THR A 35 8.48 5.44 10.64
CA THR A 35 9.91 5.43 10.30
C THR A 35 10.19 4.43 9.17
N PRO A 36 11.23 4.64 8.34
CA PRO A 36 11.66 3.65 7.37
C PRO A 36 12.03 2.33 8.06
N GLY A 37 11.63 1.21 7.47
CA GLY A 37 11.96 -0.12 7.97
C GLY A 37 10.92 -1.17 7.62
N PRO A 38 11.12 -2.42 8.08
CA PRO A 38 10.34 -3.58 7.64
C PRO A 38 8.83 -3.46 7.87
N ALA A 39 8.40 -2.77 8.93
CA ALA A 39 6.99 -2.56 9.21
C ALA A 39 6.31 -1.65 8.17
N ARG A 40 7.00 -0.60 7.71
CA ARG A 40 6.54 0.24 6.61
C ARG A 40 6.50 -0.56 5.31
N ASP A 41 7.57 -1.30 5.02
CA ASP A 41 7.67 -2.07 3.78
C ASP A 41 6.55 -3.13 3.70
N ALA A 42 6.32 -3.88 4.77
CA ALA A 42 5.25 -4.86 4.87
C ALA A 42 3.85 -4.22 4.69
N LEU A 43 3.63 -3.05 5.29
CA LEU A 43 2.38 -2.30 5.13
C LEU A 43 2.15 -1.93 3.66
N LEU A 44 3.14 -1.30 3.01
CA LEU A 44 3.02 -0.84 1.63
C LEU A 44 2.88 -2.00 0.65
N LEU A 45 3.62 -3.10 0.88
CA LEU A 45 3.49 -4.34 0.12
C LEU A 45 2.06 -4.90 0.21
N ARG A 46 1.51 -4.99 1.43
CA ARG A 46 0.14 -5.50 1.61
C ARG A 46 -0.91 -4.59 0.97
N VAL A 47 -0.75 -3.27 1.06
CA VAL A 47 -1.64 -2.29 0.40
C VAL A 47 -1.65 -2.50 -1.10
N ILE A 48 -0.48 -2.68 -1.71
CA ILE A 48 -0.35 -2.87 -3.16
C ILE A 48 -0.80 -4.27 -3.61
N GLY A 49 -0.75 -5.27 -2.72
CA GLY A 49 -1.04 -6.67 -3.05
C GLY A 49 0.19 -7.39 -3.58
N SER A 50 1.36 -7.17 -2.96
CA SER A 50 2.64 -7.78 -3.34
C SER A 50 3.30 -8.49 -2.16
N PRO A 51 4.20 -9.47 -2.39
CA PRO A 51 4.42 -10.14 -3.68
C PRO A 51 3.20 -10.99 -4.08
N ASP A 52 2.84 -10.97 -5.36
CA ASP A 52 1.73 -11.76 -5.90
C ASP A 52 2.25 -12.75 -6.95
N PRO A 53 2.23 -14.07 -6.68
CA PRO A 53 2.69 -15.08 -7.64
C PRO A 53 1.82 -15.15 -8.91
N TYR A 54 0.61 -14.58 -8.89
CA TYR A 54 -0.27 -14.52 -10.07
C TYR A 54 0.02 -13.32 -10.97
N GLU A 55 0.84 -12.37 -10.51
CA GLU A 55 1.17 -11.14 -11.23
C GLU A 55 -0.09 -10.34 -11.64
N LYS A 56 -1.10 -10.30 -10.77
CA LYS A 56 -2.37 -9.58 -11.00
C LYS A 56 -2.67 -8.49 -9.96
N GLN A 57 -2.10 -8.58 -8.77
CA GLN A 57 -2.36 -7.70 -7.63
C GLN A 57 -3.87 -7.58 -7.31
N ILE A 58 -4.62 -8.66 -7.53
CA ILE A 58 -6.10 -8.66 -7.44
C ILE A 58 -6.61 -8.44 -6.01
N ASP A 59 -5.79 -8.80 -5.01
CA ASP A 59 -6.05 -8.59 -3.58
C ASP A 59 -5.22 -7.41 -3.05
N GLY A 60 -5.19 -6.32 -3.81
CA GLY A 60 -4.49 -5.10 -3.45
C GLY A 60 -4.90 -3.91 -4.31
N MET A 61 -4.26 -2.76 -4.08
CA MET A 61 -4.51 -1.53 -4.81
C MET A 61 -3.65 -1.37 -6.07
N GLY A 62 -2.70 -2.28 -6.28
CA GLY A 62 -1.85 -2.33 -7.47
C GLY A 62 -2.62 -2.74 -8.73
N GLY A 63 -2.09 -2.39 -9.91
CA GLY A 63 -2.68 -2.76 -11.20
C GLY A 63 -1.78 -3.66 -12.05
N ALA A 64 -0.87 -4.41 -11.41
CA ALA A 64 0.09 -5.34 -12.02
C ALA A 64 1.00 -4.73 -13.10
N THR A 65 1.23 -3.42 -13.04
CA THR A 65 2.21 -2.73 -13.88
C THR A 65 3.04 -1.77 -13.04
N SER A 66 4.26 -1.46 -13.48
CA SER A 66 5.14 -0.53 -12.77
C SER A 66 4.55 0.88 -12.61
N SER A 67 3.66 1.29 -13.52
CA SER A 67 2.95 2.58 -13.49
C SER A 67 1.76 2.60 -12.52
N THR A 68 1.32 1.45 -12.03
CA THR A 68 0.16 1.31 -11.12
C THR A 68 0.49 0.61 -9.79
N SER A 69 1.74 0.21 -9.59
CA SER A 69 2.26 -0.41 -8.36
C SER A 69 3.16 0.57 -7.59
N LYS A 70 2.56 1.66 -7.08
CA LYS A 70 3.29 2.75 -6.40
C LYS A 70 2.59 3.18 -5.11
N ALA A 71 3.38 3.47 -4.08
CA ALA A 71 2.92 4.10 -2.85
C ALA A 71 3.78 5.34 -2.54
N VAL A 72 3.17 6.36 -1.94
CA VAL A 72 3.81 7.63 -1.58
C VAL A 72 3.45 7.99 -0.15
N ILE A 73 4.43 8.45 0.63
CA ILE A 73 4.27 8.97 2.01
C ILE A 73 4.79 10.40 2.04
#